data_AF-A0AAQ1Z6Z9-F1
#
_entry.id   AF-A0AAQ1Z6Z9-F1
#
_cell.length_a   1.000
_cell.length_b   1.000
_cell.length_c   1.000
_cell.angle_alpha   90.00
_cell.angle_beta   90.00
_cell.angle_gamma   90.00
#
_symmetry.space_group_name_H-M   'P 1'
#
loop_
_entity.id
_entity.type
_entity.pdbx_description
1 polymer ?
#
loop_
_entity_poly.entity_id
_entity_poly.type
_entity_poly.pdbx_seq_one_letter_code
_entity_poly.pdbx_strand_id
1 'polypeptide(L)'
;MANFKDIMALCLDGATYSAIAAALGCSRRDIAKVKTLIADHGITKESFAQLDPSFFDEHFSDHRGARRKRYDQPDFEKLAKRLANNKHLTRHKLWMDYVAAPAGEGEWA
;
A
#
# COMPACT_ATOMS: atom_id res chain seq x y z
N MET A 1 4.29 -0.62 -14.72
CA MET A 1 4.67 0.28 -13.61
C MET A 1 6.15 0.05 -13.38
N ALA A 2 6.98 1.09 -13.46
CA ALA A 2 8.43 0.93 -13.29
C ALA A 2 8.74 0.25 -11.95
N ASN A 3 9.65 -0.71 -11.95
CA ASN A 3 10.09 -1.36 -10.73
C ASN A 3 10.94 -0.36 -9.92
N PHE A 4 10.62 -0.16 -8.64
CA PHE A 4 11.40 0.72 -7.75
C PHE A 4 12.87 0.29 -7.63
N LYS A 5 13.15 -1.00 -7.84
CA LYS A 5 14.51 -1.54 -7.95
C LYS A 5 15.28 -0.91 -9.12
N ASP A 6 14.66 -0.79 -10.29
CA ASP A 6 15.31 -0.22 -11.48
C ASP A 6 15.52 1.29 -11.33
N ILE A 7 14.57 1.99 -10.70
CA ILE A 7 14.71 3.41 -10.35
C ILE A 7 15.90 3.59 -9.40
N MET A 8 16.05 2.73 -8.39
CA MET A 8 17.13 2.80 -7.42
C MET A 8 18.50 2.53 -8.07
N ALA A 9 18.58 1.53 -8.95
CA ALA A 9 19.80 1.25 -9.71
C ALA A 9 20.27 2.48 -10.50
N LEU A 10 19.38 3.11 -11.28
CA LEU A 10 19.74 4.30 -12.06
C LEU A 10 20.07 5.52 -11.19
N CYS A 11 19.40 5.68 -10.04
CA CYS A 11 19.75 6.71 -9.07
C CYS A 11 21.17 6.54 -8.54
N LEU A 12 21.57 5.31 -8.21
CA LEU A 12 22.92 4.98 -7.73
C LEU A 12 23.95 5.16 -8.84
N ASP A 13 23.58 4.91 -10.10
CA ASP A 13 24.42 5.20 -11.27
C ASP A 13 24.58 6.70 -11.59
N GLY A 14 23.94 7.58 -10.82
CA GLY A 14 24.06 9.03 -10.97
C GLY A 14 23.20 9.59 -12.11
N ALA A 15 22.23 8.83 -12.62
CA ALA A 15 21.33 9.30 -13.66
C ALA A 15 20.48 10.49 -13.17
N THR A 16 20.20 11.43 -14.09
CA THR A 16 19.37 12.59 -13.80
C THR A 16 17.88 12.21 -13.74
N TYR A 17 17.07 13.03 -13.07
CA TYR A 17 15.61 12.81 -12.99
C TYR A 17 14.95 12.67 -14.36
N SER A 18 15.37 13.46 -15.35
CA SER A 18 14.84 13.41 -16.70
C SER A 18 15.23 12.11 -17.41
N ALA A 19 16.48 11.67 -17.27
CA ALA A 19 16.95 10.42 -17.86
C ALA A 19 16.20 9.21 -17.28
N ILE A 20 16.02 9.16 -15.96
CA ILE A 20 15.30 8.08 -15.27
C ILE A 20 13.81 8.07 -15.68
N ALA A 21 13.17 9.23 -15.69
CA ALA A 21 11.76 9.34 -16.07
C ALA A 21 11.53 8.92 -17.53
N ALA A 22 12.43 9.30 -18.43
CA ALA A 22 12.36 8.90 -19.84
C ALA A 22 12.60 7.40 -20.04
N ALA A 23 13.59 6.83 -19.34
CA ALA A 23 13.94 5.41 -19.47
C ALA A 23 12.88 4.46 -18.90
N LEU A 24 12.27 4.82 -17.76
CA LEU A 24 11.37 3.93 -17.04
C LEU A 24 9.89 4.33 -17.13
N GLY A 25 9.57 5.47 -17.73
CA GLY A 25 8.20 6.00 -17.78
C GLY A 25 7.60 6.26 -16.40
N CYS A 26 8.45 6.55 -15.40
CA CYS A 26 8.04 6.76 -14.01
C CYS A 26 7.82 8.24 -13.68
N SER A 27 7.07 8.51 -12.59
CA SER A 27 6.82 9.87 -12.16
C SER A 27 8.05 10.44 -11.42
N ARG A 28 8.26 11.76 -11.49
CA ARG A 28 9.30 12.43 -10.67
C ARG A 28 9.12 12.20 -9.16
N ARG A 29 7.87 11.96 -8.72
CA ARG A 29 7.56 11.61 -7.33
C ARG A 29 8.16 10.25 -6.94
N ASP A 30 8.09 9.26 -7.82
CA ASP A 30 8.67 7.94 -7.56
C ASP A 30 10.20 8.02 -7.46
N ILE A 31 10.83 8.79 -8.35
CA ILE A 31 12.29 9.05 -8.31
C ILE A 31 12.67 9.75 -7.00
N ALA A 32 11.92 10.77 -6.59
CA ALA A 32 12.17 11.47 -5.34
C ALA A 32 12.03 10.54 -4.11
N LYS A 33 10.97 9.70 -4.08
CA LYS A 33 10.77 8.71 -3.01
C LYS A 33 11.98 7.77 -2.89
N VAL A 34 12.47 7.25 -4.02
CA VAL A 34 13.65 6.37 -4.06
C VAL A 34 14.91 7.10 -3.59
N LYS A 35 15.15 8.34 -4.02
CA LYS A 35 16.32 9.11 -3.57
C LYS A 35 16.31 9.41 -2.07
N THR A 36 15.15 9.74 -1.51
CA THR A 36 14.99 9.89 -0.06
C THR A 36 15.33 8.59 0.66
N LEU A 37 14.84 7.46 0.16
CA LEU A 37 15.12 6.15 0.74
C LEU A 37 16.62 5.78 0.70
N ILE A 38 17.31 6.08 -0.41
CA ILE A 38 18.76 5.90 -0.53
C ILE A 38 19.49 6.71 0.54
N ALA A 39 19.08 7.97 0.75
CA ALA A 39 19.70 8.85 1.74
C ALA A 39 19.42 8.38 3.18
N ASP A 40 18.17 8.02 3.49
CA ASP A 40 17.74 7.61 4.84
C ASP A 40 18.43 6.32 5.29
N HIS A 41 18.63 5.37 4.38
CA HIS A 41 19.24 4.07 4.67
C HIS A 41 20.73 3.98 4.29
N GLY A 42 21.33 5.07 3.79
CA GLY A 42 22.73 5.09 3.38
C GLY A 42 23.06 4.05 2.31
N ILE A 43 22.15 3.81 1.36
CA ILE A 43 22.30 2.74 0.36
C ILE A 43 23.40 3.13 -0.62
N THR A 44 24.40 2.26 -0.77
CA THR A 44 25.48 2.39 -1.75
C THR A 44 25.28 1.41 -2.90
N LYS A 45 26.09 1.51 -3.95
CA LYS A 45 26.08 0.53 -5.04
C LYS A 45 26.41 -0.88 -4.53
N GLU A 46 27.35 -1.00 -3.58
CA GLU A 46 27.73 -2.30 -3.02
C GLU A 46 26.61 -2.88 -2.15
N SER A 47 25.96 -2.07 -1.31
CA SER A 47 24.90 -2.56 -0.43
C SER A 47 23.62 -2.87 -1.18
N PHE A 48 23.33 -2.17 -2.29
CA PHE A 48 22.16 -2.42 -3.13
C PHE A 48 22.10 -3.85 -3.67
N ALA A 49 23.24 -4.43 -4.05
CA ALA A 49 23.31 -5.81 -4.55
C ALA A 49 23.01 -6.86 -3.46
N GLN A 50 23.12 -6.47 -2.19
CA GLN A 50 22.93 -7.33 -1.02
C GLN A 50 21.57 -7.10 -0.33
N LEU A 51 20.74 -6.19 -0.84
CA LEU A 51 19.42 -5.92 -0.27
C LEU A 51 18.53 -7.16 -0.37
N ASP A 52 17.86 -7.46 0.74
CA ASP A 52 16.86 -8.51 0.78
C ASP A 52 15.71 -8.19 -0.19
N PRO A 53 15.18 -9.17 -0.96
CA PRO A 53 14.03 -8.95 -1.83
C PRO A 53 12.83 -8.30 -1.13
N SER A 54 12.59 -8.62 0.15
CA SER A 54 11.50 -8.05 0.95
C SER A 54 11.66 -6.56 1.26
N PHE A 55 12.88 -6.02 1.14
CA PHE A 55 13.16 -4.61 1.41
C PHE A 55 12.26 -3.68 0.58
N PHE A 56 12.06 -4.00 -0.71
CA PHE A 56 11.24 -3.17 -1.58
C PHE A 56 9.75 -3.28 -1.25
N ASP A 57 9.28 -4.45 -0.85
CA ASP A 57 7.90 -4.65 -0.43
C ASP A 57 7.61 -3.87 0.86
N GLU A 58 8.52 -3.87 1.83
CA GLU A 58 8.35 -3.13 3.08
C GLU A 58 8.29 -1.62 2.87
N HIS A 59 9.17 -1.07 2.03
CA HIS A 59 9.35 0.38 1.91
C HIS A 59 8.52 1.01 0.77
N PHE A 60 8.15 0.23 -0.24
CA PHE A 60 7.32 0.69 -1.36
C PHE A 60 5.89 0.15 -1.36
N SER A 61 5.54 -0.81 -0.49
CA SER A 61 4.14 -1.21 -0.36
C SER A 61 3.27 -0.01 0.02
N ASP A 62 2.17 0.13 -0.70
CA ASP A 62 1.14 1.08 -0.33
C ASP A 62 0.44 0.53 0.91
N HIS A 63 0.82 1.02 2.10
CA HIS A 63 0.22 0.62 3.39
C HIS A 63 -1.29 0.95 3.48
N ARG A 64 -1.94 1.41 2.40
CA ARG A 64 -3.41 1.38 2.26
C ARG A 64 -4.02 0.02 2.61
N GLY A 65 -3.31 -1.10 2.36
CA GLY A 65 -3.74 -2.42 2.79
C GLY A 65 -3.69 -2.64 4.31
N ALA A 66 -2.71 -2.04 5.01
CA ALA A 66 -2.55 -2.15 6.46
C ALA A 66 -3.70 -1.45 7.23
N ARG A 67 -4.31 -0.42 6.63
CA ARG A 67 -5.48 0.25 7.22
C ARG A 67 -6.71 -0.67 7.32
N ARG A 68 -6.81 -1.70 6.47
CA ARG A 68 -7.88 -2.71 6.54
C ARG A 68 -7.78 -3.59 7.78
N LYS A 69 -6.58 -3.80 8.34
CA LYS A 69 -6.35 -4.64 9.54
C LYS A 69 -6.67 -3.95 10.87
N ARG A 70 -7.14 -2.70 10.85
CA ARG A 70 -7.53 -1.95 12.07
C ARG A 70 -9.00 -2.12 12.45
N TYR A 71 -9.78 -2.74 11.58
CA TYR A 71 -11.21 -2.93 11.72
C TYR A 71 -11.49 -4.42 11.56
N ASP A 72 -12.30 -4.96 12.47
CA ASP A 72 -12.91 -6.28 12.29
C ASP A 72 -13.63 -6.25 10.94
N GLN A 73 -13.30 -7.21 10.08
CA GLN A 73 -13.78 -7.23 8.71
C GLN A 73 -15.13 -7.94 8.72
N PRO A 74 -16.25 -7.23 8.51
CA PRO A 74 -17.54 -7.89 8.53
C PRO A 74 -17.66 -8.89 7.39
N ASP A 75 -18.50 -9.90 7.54
CA ASP A 75 -18.86 -10.81 6.46
C ASP A 75 -19.57 -10.01 5.34
N PHE A 76 -18.78 -9.63 4.33
CA PHE A 76 -19.23 -8.83 3.21
C PHE A 76 -20.26 -9.56 2.35
N GLU A 77 -20.19 -10.90 2.28
CA GLU A 77 -21.13 -11.70 1.50
C GLU A 77 -22.52 -11.68 2.17
N LYS A 78 -22.54 -11.88 3.49
CA LYS A 78 -23.77 -11.82 4.29
C LYS A 78 -24.39 -10.43 4.26
N LEU A 79 -23.55 -9.39 4.34
CA LEU A 79 -23.96 -7.99 4.21
C LEU A 79 -24.58 -7.69 2.85
N ALA A 80 -23.95 -8.15 1.77
CA ALA A 80 -24.46 -7.95 0.41
C ALA A 80 -25.82 -8.63 0.22
N LYS A 81 -25.99 -9.86 0.70
CA LYS A 81 -27.28 -10.59 0.69
C LYS A 81 -28.35 -9.84 1.49
N ARG A 82 -28.00 -9.32 2.66
CA ARG A 82 -28.92 -8.58 3.54
C ARG A 82 -29.37 -7.24 2.92
N LEU A 83 -28.46 -6.52 2.28
CA LEU A 83 -28.76 -5.29 1.54
C LEU A 83 -29.64 -5.56 0.32
N ALA A 84 -29.36 -6.62 -0.44
CA ALA A 84 -30.17 -7.01 -1.59
C ALA A 84 -31.61 -7.38 -1.18
N ASN A 85 -31.78 -8.04 -0.02
CA ASN A 85 -33.07 -8.51 0.46
C ASN A 85 -33.86 -7.47 1.28
N ASN A 86 -33.26 -6.34 1.67
CA ASN A 86 -33.90 -5.32 2.49
C ASN A 86 -33.70 -3.90 1.93
N LYS A 87 -34.66 -3.45 1.13
CA LYS A 87 -34.64 -2.15 0.44
C LYS A 87 -34.62 -0.94 1.39
N HIS A 88 -35.05 -1.10 2.65
CA HIS A 88 -35.05 -0.03 3.65
C HIS A 88 -33.80 -0.03 4.54
N LEU A 89 -32.93 -1.02 4.38
CA LEU A 89 -31.69 -1.09 5.14
C LEU A 89 -30.70 -0.05 4.63
N THR A 90 -30.41 0.94 5.47
CA THR A 90 -29.46 1.98 5.13
C THR A 90 -28.05 1.59 5.55
N ARG A 91 -27.06 2.07 4.79
CA ARG A 91 -25.63 1.98 5.16
C ARG A 91 -25.35 2.61 6.53
N HIS A 92 -26.10 3.65 6.90
CA HIS A 92 -25.98 4.30 8.20
C HIS A 92 -26.39 3.37 9.35
N LYS A 93 -27.50 2.63 9.22
CA LYS A 93 -27.92 1.64 10.21
C LYS A 93 -26.88 0.54 10.38
N LEU A 94 -26.34 0.03 9.27
CA LEU A 94 -25.27 -0.98 9.27
C LEU A 94 -24.01 -0.48 9.98
N TRP A 95 -23.62 0.78 9.76
CA TRP A 95 -22.49 1.39 10.45
C TRP A 95 -22.72 1.52 11.96
N MET A 96 -23.92 1.93 12.39
CA MET A 96 -24.26 2.01 13.81
C MET A 96 -24.25 0.63 14.48
N ASP A 97 -24.73 -0.40 13.78
CA ASP A 97 -24.71 -1.78 14.27
C ASP A 97 -23.27 -2.31 14.38
N TYR A 98 -22.40 -2.00 13.42
CA TYR A 98 -20.98 -2.34 13.46
C TYR A 98 -20.26 -1.68 14.64
N VAL A 99 -20.49 -0.39 14.89
CA VAL A 99 -19.86 0.33 16.01
C VAL A 99 -20.38 -0.13 17.37
N ALA A 100 -21.64 -0.59 17.44
CA ALA A 100 -22.24 -1.10 18.66
C ALA A 100 -21.86 -2.56 18.99
N ALA A 101 -21.29 -3.30 18.03
CA ALA A 101 -20.89 -4.68 18.23
C ALA A 101 -19.61 -4.76 19.10
N PRO A 102 -19.54 -5.68 20.08
CA PRO A 102 -18.30 -5.92 20.82
C PRO A 102 -17.23 -6.50 19.90
N ALA A 103 -15.99 -6.05 20.08
CA ALA A 103 -14.85 -6.56 19.31
C ALA A 103 -14.72 -8.09 19.53
N GLY A 104 -14.78 -8.86 18.44
CA GLY A 104 -14.62 -10.31 18.45
C GLY A 104 -15.88 -11.16 18.68
N GLU A 105 -17.09 -10.59 18.84
CA GLU A 105 -18.34 -11.38 18.92
C GLU A 105 -19.46 -10.80 18.04
N GLY A 106 -19.86 -11.57 17.01
CA GLY A 106 -21.03 -11.33 16.17
C GLY A 106 -20.75 -11.47 14.67
N GLU A 107 -21.79 -11.46 13.83
CA GLU A 107 -21.77 -11.55 12.34
C GLU A 107 -20.87 -10.51 11.62
N TRP A 108 -20.15 -9.69 12.37
CA TRP A 108 -19.37 -8.53 11.96
C TRP A 108 -17.87 -8.70 12.25
N ALA A 109 -17.47 -9.86 12.80
CA ALA A 109 -16.10 -10.32 12.93
C ALA A 109 -15.58 -10.99 11.65
#